data_AF-A0A8J6U667-F1
#
_entry.id   AF-A0A8J6U667-F1
#
_cell.length_a   1.000
_cell.length_b   1.000
_cell.length_c   1.000
_cell.angle_alpha   90.00
_cell.angle_beta   90.00
_cell.angle_gamma   90.00
#
_symmetry.space_group_name_H-M   'P 1'
#
loop_
_entity.id
_entity.type
_entity.pdbx_description
1 polymer ?
#
loop_
_entity_poly.entity_id
_entity_poly.type
_entity_poly.pdbx_seq_one_letter_code
_entity_poly.pdbx_strand_id
1 'polypeptide(L)'
;MNIFRILSSNDGSINEPNVSSFLAYLLDPNEDHGISGLLLQEVLNDLVEMNSEFLPKIQYSNKITDLSKYSGYSVNIIPELTVNLEKKGKRKRRDIDIIIEIIENSTNEILYSICLENKITDASINRNDSQLEDELKGLENYYAGSNSSPEIYIIYLTPFPSDASGYSFQKLEYDKKYHLYWDNHENSVFNKLIKIFNKEQDGLIDPINNQSSYLIKSFLSFIKTNFKSYIEERKEKLEKKNYGKPVIDLLNDFSKTLNPDEAYSIDFIRNKFSEYVLNISGIELHNATRNAHVLLSIVNEKNRGHYNVKSPDDERKNIFRYSDSSKKKIKLFNQEVDTDINIYYKGDDGIEVVKPVEINAAGSI
;
A
#
# COMPACT_ATOMS: atom_id res chain seq x y z
N MET A 1 -1.92 -13.55 -19.64
CA MET A 1 -3.16 -13.41 -18.86
C MET A 1 -2.74 -13.21 -17.42
N ASN A 2 -3.11 -12.11 -16.77
CA ASN A 2 -2.71 -11.83 -15.38
C ASN A 2 -3.88 -12.14 -14.46
N ILE A 3 -3.76 -13.20 -13.65
CA ILE A 3 -4.85 -13.68 -12.78
C ILE A 3 -5.25 -12.64 -11.73
N PHE A 4 -4.29 -11.93 -11.13
CA PHE A 4 -4.56 -10.87 -10.16
C PHE A 4 -5.37 -9.73 -10.79
N ARG A 5 -5.05 -9.34 -12.02
CA ARG A 5 -5.83 -8.32 -12.75
C ARG A 5 -7.26 -8.77 -13.08
N ILE A 6 -7.45 -10.06 -13.33
CA ILE A 6 -8.79 -10.62 -13.60
C ILE A 6 -9.61 -10.68 -12.31
N LEU A 7 -9.02 -11.17 -11.21
CA LEU A 7 -9.69 -11.27 -9.92
C LEU A 7 -10.01 -9.89 -9.32
N SER A 8 -9.19 -8.88 -9.62
CA SER A 8 -9.45 -7.47 -9.26
C SER A 8 -10.40 -6.75 -10.24
N SER A 9 -10.98 -7.44 -11.22
CA SER A 9 -11.94 -6.84 -12.15
C SER A 9 -13.39 -7.04 -11.71
N ASN A 10 -14.23 -6.03 -11.99
CA ASN A 10 -15.64 -5.94 -11.60
C ASN A 10 -15.84 -5.79 -10.08
N ASP A 11 -16.68 -6.63 -9.45
CA ASP A 11 -16.98 -6.57 -8.01
C ASP A 11 -15.90 -7.21 -7.13
N GLY A 12 -14.93 -7.92 -7.74
CA GLY A 12 -13.75 -8.40 -7.05
C GLY A 12 -12.73 -7.27 -6.94
N SER A 13 -12.38 -6.87 -5.71
CA SER A 13 -11.21 -6.03 -5.45
C SER A 13 -10.15 -6.86 -4.78
N ILE A 14 -8.96 -6.95 -5.37
CA ILE A 14 -7.79 -7.37 -4.62
C ILE A 14 -7.41 -6.20 -3.72
N ASN A 15 -7.67 -6.34 -2.43
CA ASN A 15 -7.36 -5.35 -1.38
C ASN A 15 -6.09 -5.75 -0.61
N GLU A 16 -5.67 -4.93 0.35
CA GLU A 16 -4.52 -5.21 1.24
C GLU A 16 -4.54 -6.65 1.78
N PRO A 17 -5.63 -7.15 2.42
CA PRO A 17 -5.72 -8.54 2.90
C PRO A 17 -5.40 -9.61 1.86
N ASN A 18 -5.88 -9.46 0.62
CA ASN A 18 -5.59 -10.43 -0.45
C ASN A 18 -4.11 -10.40 -0.86
N VAL A 19 -3.50 -9.22 -0.88
CA VAL A 19 -2.06 -9.07 -1.19
C VAL A 19 -1.21 -9.60 -0.05
N SER A 20 -1.57 -9.29 1.20
CA SER A 20 -0.92 -9.84 2.41
C SER A 20 -0.99 -11.36 2.42
N SER A 21 -2.16 -11.94 2.12
CA SER A 21 -2.33 -13.40 2.00
C SER A 21 -1.42 -14.02 0.93
N PHE A 22 -1.31 -13.39 -0.23
CA PHE A 22 -0.45 -13.90 -1.30
C PHE A 22 1.05 -13.75 -0.96
N LEU A 23 1.42 -12.67 -0.27
CA LEU A 23 2.79 -12.49 0.22
C LEU A 23 3.13 -13.51 1.31
N ALA A 24 2.21 -13.78 2.25
CA ALA A 24 2.37 -14.81 3.27
C ALA A 24 2.64 -16.17 2.63
N TYR A 25 1.86 -16.54 1.60
CA TYR A 25 2.10 -17.74 0.80
C TYR A 25 3.50 -17.77 0.18
N LEU A 26 4.02 -16.66 -0.37
CA LEU A 26 5.37 -16.60 -0.96
C LEU A 26 6.52 -16.57 0.07
N LEU A 27 6.24 -16.16 1.30
CA LEU A 27 7.22 -16.12 2.39
C LEU A 27 7.34 -17.45 3.14
N ASP A 28 6.34 -18.33 3.03
CA ASP A 28 6.32 -19.61 3.74
C ASP A 28 7.19 -20.66 3.05
N PRO A 29 8.33 -21.07 3.64
CA PRO A 29 9.21 -22.07 3.03
C PRO A 29 8.57 -23.46 2.86
N ASN A 30 7.41 -23.71 3.49
CA ASN A 30 6.68 -24.98 3.45
C ASN A 30 5.61 -25.03 2.34
N GLU A 31 5.30 -23.90 1.73
CA GLU A 31 4.27 -23.80 0.69
C GLU A 31 4.80 -24.19 -0.70
N ASP A 32 3.89 -24.50 -1.62
CA ASP A 32 4.20 -25.10 -2.93
C ASP A 32 4.51 -24.08 -4.05
N HIS A 33 5.06 -22.92 -3.70
CA HIS A 33 5.37 -21.84 -4.66
C HIS A 33 6.75 -21.97 -5.34
N GLY A 34 7.51 -23.03 -5.06
CA GLY A 34 8.72 -23.38 -5.82
C GLY A 34 9.94 -22.47 -5.63
N ILE A 35 9.89 -21.49 -4.72
CA ILE A 35 11.07 -20.68 -4.31
C ILE A 35 11.52 -20.94 -2.86
N SER A 36 10.89 -21.90 -2.16
CA SER A 36 11.19 -22.29 -0.77
C SER A 36 11.42 -21.06 0.14
N GLY A 37 12.42 -21.07 1.02
CA GLY A 37 12.72 -19.93 1.91
C GLY A 37 13.41 -18.74 1.26
N LEU A 38 13.62 -18.72 -0.06
CA LEU A 38 14.51 -17.73 -0.71
C LEU A 38 14.00 -16.29 -0.57
N LEU A 39 12.69 -16.06 -0.70
CA LEU A 39 12.13 -14.71 -0.55
C LEU A 39 12.27 -14.22 0.90
N LEU A 40 11.93 -15.08 1.86
CA LEU A 40 12.08 -14.77 3.28
C LEU A 40 13.53 -14.47 3.64
N GLN A 41 14.48 -15.28 3.16
CA GLN A 41 15.91 -15.03 3.35
C GLN A 41 16.34 -13.69 2.76
N GLU A 42 15.92 -13.35 1.55
CA GLU A 42 16.24 -12.04 0.93
C GLU A 42 15.65 -10.87 1.72
N VAL A 43 14.48 -11.02 2.34
CA VAL A 43 13.89 -9.99 3.22
C VAL A 43 14.65 -9.89 4.55
N LEU A 44 14.93 -11.01 5.20
CA LEU A 44 15.63 -11.03 6.49
C LEU A 44 17.12 -10.63 6.37
N ASN A 45 17.75 -10.86 5.22
CA ASN A 45 19.10 -10.37 4.96
C ASN A 45 19.19 -8.84 5.01
N ASP A 46 18.14 -8.11 4.64
CA ASP A 46 18.14 -6.65 4.74
C ASP A 46 18.24 -6.17 6.20
N LEU A 47 17.62 -6.90 7.14
CA LEU A 47 17.74 -6.62 8.57
C LEU A 47 19.19 -6.81 9.05
N VAL A 48 19.84 -7.86 8.58
CA VAL A 48 21.25 -8.18 8.90
C VAL A 48 22.20 -7.16 8.26
N GLU A 49 21.91 -6.70 7.04
CA GLU A 49 22.70 -5.66 6.37
C GLU A 49 22.56 -4.30 7.08
N MET A 50 21.38 -4.00 7.64
CA MET A 50 21.16 -2.80 8.45
C MET A 50 21.91 -2.85 9.79
N ASN A 51 21.89 -4.01 10.45
CA ASN A 51 22.64 -4.24 11.67
C ASN A 51 23.09 -5.71 11.75
N SER A 52 24.41 -5.94 11.69
CA SER A 52 24.98 -7.29 11.72
C SER A 52 24.67 -8.07 13.01
N GLU A 53 24.27 -7.40 14.09
CA GLU A 53 23.89 -8.03 15.35
C GLU A 53 22.44 -8.59 15.34
N PHE A 54 21.63 -8.29 14.33
CA PHE A 54 20.22 -8.71 14.27
C PHE A 54 20.07 -10.17 13.84
N LEU A 55 19.12 -10.90 14.43
CA LEU A 55 18.87 -12.32 14.09
C LEU A 55 20.09 -13.26 14.27
N PRO A 56 20.93 -13.11 15.30
CA PRO A 56 22.25 -13.76 15.37
C PRO A 56 22.20 -15.29 15.38
N LYS A 57 21.12 -15.89 15.89
CA LYS A 57 20.97 -17.35 15.97
C LYS A 57 20.75 -18.01 14.60
N ILE A 58 20.33 -17.26 13.58
CA ILE A 58 20.05 -17.78 12.22
C ILE A 58 21.00 -17.21 11.18
N GLN A 59 22.11 -16.62 11.60
CA GLN A 59 23.13 -16.11 10.71
C GLN A 59 24.29 -17.09 10.52
N TYR A 60 24.80 -17.14 9.30
CA TYR A 60 26.11 -17.71 8.97
C TYR A 60 26.83 -16.78 7.99
N SER A 61 28.03 -16.32 8.36
CA SER A 61 28.83 -15.38 7.55
C SER A 61 28.06 -14.12 7.12
N ASN A 62 27.35 -13.47 8.07
CA ASN A 62 26.51 -12.28 7.86
C ASN A 62 25.40 -12.48 6.81
N LYS A 63 24.91 -13.71 6.65
CA LYS A 63 23.76 -14.04 5.83
C LYS A 63 22.81 -14.94 6.59
N ILE A 64 21.53 -14.82 6.31
CA ILE A 64 20.51 -15.72 6.84
C ILE A 64 20.78 -17.13 6.29
N THR A 65 20.77 -18.10 7.20
CA THR A 65 20.95 -19.51 6.89
C THR A 65 19.77 -20.07 6.08
N ASP A 66 19.88 -21.33 5.67
CA ASP A 66 18.73 -22.01 5.08
C ASP A 66 17.56 -22.07 6.09
N LEU A 67 16.37 -21.68 5.64
CA LEU A 67 15.12 -21.73 6.39
C LEU A 67 14.12 -22.72 5.76
N SER A 68 14.58 -23.54 4.82
CA SER A 68 13.78 -24.63 4.24
C SER A 68 13.39 -25.67 5.29
N LYS A 69 12.47 -26.56 4.91
CA LYS A 69 11.99 -27.70 5.71
C LYS A 69 13.09 -28.67 6.19
N TYR A 70 14.31 -28.57 5.65
CA TYR A 70 15.45 -29.41 6.04
C TYR A 70 16.40 -28.70 7.01
N SER A 71 16.10 -27.46 7.39
CA SER A 71 16.92 -26.68 8.31
C SER A 71 16.71 -27.09 9.78
N GLY A 72 17.57 -26.57 10.66
CA GLY A 72 17.40 -26.68 12.11
C GLY A 72 16.28 -25.80 12.68
N TYR A 73 15.56 -25.08 11.82
CA TYR A 73 14.51 -24.14 12.18
C TYR A 73 13.20 -24.51 11.51
N SER A 74 12.10 -24.15 12.16
CA SER A 74 10.77 -24.15 11.56
C SER A 74 10.30 -22.71 11.41
N VAL A 75 9.62 -22.43 10.30
CA VAL A 75 8.99 -21.12 10.05
C VAL A 75 7.49 -21.31 10.11
N ASN A 76 6.82 -20.49 10.89
CA ASN A 76 5.36 -20.43 10.98
C ASN A 76 4.88 -19.06 10.51
N ILE A 77 4.06 -19.05 9.45
CA ILE A 77 3.48 -17.82 8.89
C ILE A 77 2.02 -17.72 9.32
N ILE A 78 1.67 -16.64 10.02
CA ILE A 78 0.33 -16.39 10.52
C ILE A 78 -0.20 -15.12 9.84
N PRO A 79 -1.06 -15.24 8.80
CA PRO A 79 -1.75 -14.09 8.24
C PRO A 79 -2.86 -13.60 9.19
N GLU A 80 -3.11 -12.30 9.20
CA GLU A 80 -4.23 -11.65 9.92
C GLU A 80 -4.25 -11.96 11.44
N LEU A 81 -3.11 -11.82 12.12
CA LEU A 81 -3.05 -12.06 13.56
C LEU A 81 -3.70 -10.91 14.33
N THR A 82 -4.77 -11.24 15.06
CA THR A 82 -5.39 -10.33 16.01
C THR A 82 -4.61 -10.21 17.32
N VAL A 83 -4.22 -9.00 17.69
CA VAL A 83 -3.59 -8.66 18.97
C VAL A 83 -4.40 -7.66 19.79
N ASN A 84 -4.21 -7.70 21.11
CA ASN A 84 -4.92 -6.84 22.05
C ASN A 84 -3.92 -5.96 22.83
N LEU A 85 -4.18 -4.65 22.89
CA LEU A 85 -3.32 -3.71 23.61
C LEU A 85 -3.51 -3.76 25.12
N GLU A 86 -4.70 -4.14 25.58
CA GLU A 86 -5.02 -4.21 27.00
C GLU A 86 -5.15 -5.65 27.47
N LYS A 87 -4.45 -6.00 28.56
CA LYS A 87 -4.62 -7.31 29.23
C LYS A 87 -5.99 -7.44 29.92
N LYS A 88 -6.63 -6.34 30.32
CA LYS A 88 -7.98 -6.28 30.95
C LYS A 88 -8.65 -4.92 30.68
N GLY A 89 -9.85 -4.87 30.10
CA GLY A 89 -10.59 -3.63 29.82
C GLY A 89 -11.32 -3.61 28.48
N LYS A 90 -11.72 -2.42 28.00
CA LYS A 90 -12.28 -2.23 26.66
C LYS A 90 -11.15 -2.44 25.65
N ARG A 91 -11.04 -3.67 25.15
CA ARG A 91 -9.99 -4.12 24.23
C ARG A 91 -9.91 -3.25 22.99
N LYS A 92 -8.91 -2.37 22.92
CA LYS A 92 -8.40 -1.88 21.64
C LYS A 92 -7.71 -3.06 20.95
N ARG A 93 -8.20 -3.39 19.75
CA ARG A 93 -7.75 -4.51 18.93
C ARG A 93 -6.97 -3.96 17.74
N ARG A 94 -5.92 -4.68 17.34
CA ARG A 94 -5.22 -4.50 16.06
C ARG A 94 -5.13 -5.85 15.37
N ASP A 95 -5.18 -5.82 14.06
CA ASP A 95 -4.99 -6.99 13.22
C ASP A 95 -3.71 -6.74 12.43
N ILE A 96 -2.73 -7.62 12.60
CA ILE A 96 -1.43 -7.56 11.93
C ILE A 96 -1.51 -8.38 10.65
N ASP A 97 -1.09 -7.80 9.54
CA ASP A 97 -1.17 -8.43 8.21
C ASP A 97 -0.48 -9.80 8.16
N ILE A 98 0.79 -9.88 8.57
CA ILE A 98 1.56 -11.12 8.57
C ILE A 98 2.49 -11.18 9.78
N ILE A 99 2.47 -12.31 10.48
CA ILE A 99 3.48 -12.67 11.48
C ILE A 99 4.32 -13.83 10.96
N ILE A 100 5.63 -13.74 11.16
CA ILE A 100 6.59 -14.77 10.81
C ILE A 100 7.32 -15.17 12.10
N GLU A 101 7.05 -16.37 12.57
CA GLU A 101 7.74 -16.95 13.71
C GLU A 101 8.85 -17.89 13.24
N ILE A 102 10.06 -17.68 13.78
CA ILE A 102 11.19 -18.58 13.53
C ILE A 102 11.44 -19.38 14.82
N ILE A 103 11.30 -20.69 14.72
CA ILE A 103 11.30 -21.63 15.84
C ILE A 103 12.54 -22.51 15.73
N GLU A 104 13.28 -22.67 16.82
CA GLU A 104 14.39 -23.62 16.88
C GLU A 104 13.86 -25.05 17.11
N ASN A 105 14.15 -25.98 16.19
CA ASN A 105 13.55 -27.32 16.23
C ASN A 105 14.01 -28.16 17.43
N SER A 106 15.21 -27.91 17.96
CA SER A 106 15.78 -28.68 19.06
C SER A 106 15.15 -28.34 20.42
N THR A 107 14.75 -27.08 20.61
CA THR A 107 14.20 -26.55 21.86
C THR A 107 12.70 -26.28 21.78
N ASN A 108 12.16 -26.20 20.56
CA ASN A 108 10.82 -25.71 20.25
C ASN A 108 10.58 -24.28 20.80
N GLU A 109 11.64 -23.49 20.90
CA GLU A 109 11.62 -22.08 21.32
C GLU A 109 11.35 -21.18 20.11
N ILE A 110 10.42 -20.22 20.26
CA ILE A 110 10.21 -19.16 19.27
C ILE A 110 11.33 -18.13 19.46
N LEU A 111 12.29 -18.12 18.54
CA LEU A 111 13.44 -17.22 18.60
C LEU A 111 13.07 -15.79 18.20
N TYR A 112 12.36 -15.67 17.10
CA TYR A 112 12.06 -14.41 16.44
C TYR A 112 10.59 -14.35 16.06
N SER A 113 10.00 -13.16 16.23
CA SER A 113 8.67 -12.83 15.73
C SER A 113 8.78 -11.59 14.85
N ILE A 114 8.69 -11.77 13.54
CA ILE A 114 8.74 -10.68 12.58
C ILE A 114 7.31 -10.29 12.22
N CYS A 115 6.94 -9.07 12.60
CA CYS A 115 5.70 -8.41 12.25
C CYS A 115 5.84 -7.71 10.91
N LEU A 116 5.00 -8.02 9.95
CA LEU A 116 4.96 -7.34 8.66
C LEU A 116 3.59 -6.69 8.49
N GLU A 117 3.59 -5.37 8.45
CA GLU A 117 2.43 -4.52 8.17
C GLU A 117 2.50 -4.05 6.71
N ASN A 118 1.43 -4.24 5.94
CA ASN A 118 1.40 -4.06 4.50
C ASN A 118 0.44 -2.95 4.06
N LYS A 119 0.97 -2.01 3.28
CA LYS A 119 0.20 -0.98 2.57
C LYS A 119 0.46 -1.11 1.08
N ILE A 120 -0.61 -1.27 0.30
CA ILE A 120 -0.54 -1.35 -1.18
C ILE A 120 -0.80 0.00 -1.84
N THR A 121 -1.27 0.99 -1.09
CA THR A 121 -1.37 2.40 -1.50
C THR A 121 -0.96 3.33 -0.36
N ASP A 122 -0.39 4.49 -0.67
CA ASP A 122 -0.10 5.51 0.36
C ASP A 122 -1.38 6.04 1.03
N ALA A 123 -2.51 5.95 0.32
CA ALA A 123 -3.80 6.38 0.80
C ALA A 123 -4.32 5.62 2.03
N SER A 124 -3.87 4.38 2.23
CA SER A 124 -4.21 3.60 3.43
C SER A 124 -3.26 3.89 4.60
N ILE A 125 -2.31 4.81 4.44
CA ILE A 125 -1.41 5.27 5.50
C ILE A 125 -2.07 6.41 6.26
N ASN A 126 -2.69 6.07 7.40
CA ASN A 126 -3.15 7.08 8.33
C ASN A 126 -1.97 7.59 9.17
N ARG A 127 -1.41 8.75 8.81
CA ARG A 127 -0.28 9.37 9.52
C ARG A 127 -0.60 9.66 11.01
N ASN A 128 -1.88 9.77 11.37
CA ASN A 128 -2.35 10.07 12.71
C ASN A 128 -2.48 8.82 13.58
N ASP A 129 -2.50 7.64 12.97
CA ASP A 129 -2.61 6.39 13.71
C ASP A 129 -1.29 6.04 14.39
N SER A 130 -1.39 5.33 15.50
CA SER A 130 -0.29 4.71 16.22
C SER A 130 -0.19 3.23 15.85
N GLN A 131 -0.55 2.87 14.61
CA GLN A 131 -0.78 1.49 14.18
C GLN A 131 0.41 0.57 14.53
N LEU A 132 1.61 0.89 14.05
CA LEU A 132 2.81 0.07 14.29
C LEU A 132 3.17 -0.04 15.78
N GLU A 133 2.97 1.02 16.56
CA GLU A 133 3.23 1.04 18.00
C GLU A 133 2.21 0.18 18.77
N ASP A 134 0.93 0.28 18.38
CA ASP A 134 -0.15 -0.52 18.94
C ASP A 134 0.04 -2.02 18.63
N GLU A 135 0.51 -2.35 17.44
CA GLU A 135 0.82 -3.72 17.00
C GLU A 135 2.00 -4.30 17.77
N LEU A 136 3.09 -3.52 17.95
CA LEU A 136 4.22 -3.90 18.79
C LEU A 136 3.77 -4.26 20.21
N LYS A 137 3.06 -3.34 20.87
CA LYS A 137 2.53 -3.55 22.23
C LYS A 137 1.56 -4.73 22.28
N GLY A 138 0.75 -4.89 21.23
CA GLY A 138 -0.17 -6.02 21.07
C GLY A 138 0.56 -7.36 21.03
N LEU A 139 1.65 -7.44 20.28
CA LEU A 139 2.50 -8.65 20.20
C LEU A 139 3.23 -8.93 21.50
N GLU A 140 3.80 -7.91 22.15
CA GLU A 140 4.43 -8.07 23.47
C GLU A 140 3.43 -8.66 24.48
N ASN A 141 2.19 -8.18 24.46
CA ASN A 141 1.12 -8.73 25.29
C ASN A 141 0.73 -10.15 24.90
N TYR A 142 0.67 -10.45 23.60
CA TYR A 142 0.35 -11.78 23.07
C TYR A 142 1.36 -12.83 23.57
N TYR A 143 2.66 -12.55 23.43
CA TYR A 143 3.73 -13.48 23.86
C TYR A 143 3.88 -13.55 25.38
N ALA A 144 3.66 -12.44 26.09
CA ALA A 144 3.61 -12.45 27.55
C ALA A 144 2.51 -13.35 28.11
N GLY A 145 1.46 -13.65 27.33
CA GLY A 145 0.39 -14.59 27.68
C GLY A 145 0.75 -16.06 27.46
N SER A 146 1.72 -16.36 26.60
CA SER A 146 2.09 -17.73 26.18
C SER A 146 3.39 -18.24 26.82
N ASN A 147 3.98 -17.51 27.77
CA ASN A 147 5.32 -17.78 28.34
C ASN A 147 6.44 -17.86 27.28
N SER A 148 6.22 -17.26 26.11
CA SER A 148 7.25 -17.10 25.09
C SER A 148 7.78 -15.66 25.13
N SER A 149 9.05 -15.46 24.76
CA SER A 149 9.66 -14.13 24.71
C SER A 149 10.56 -14.02 23.48
N PRO A 150 10.00 -14.12 22.27
CA PRO A 150 10.78 -13.99 21.05
C PRO A 150 11.31 -12.55 20.92
N GLU A 151 12.41 -12.40 20.19
CA GLU A 151 12.85 -11.08 19.78
C GLU A 151 11.96 -10.58 18.62
N ILE A 152 11.32 -9.43 18.83
CA ILE A 152 10.35 -8.87 17.88
C ILE A 152 11.05 -7.96 16.87
N TYR A 153 10.69 -8.10 15.60
CA TYR A 153 11.11 -7.22 14.51
C TYR A 153 9.88 -6.69 13.79
N ILE A 154 9.94 -5.45 13.30
CA ILE A 154 8.84 -4.81 12.56
C ILE A 154 9.30 -4.50 11.14
N ILE A 155 8.59 -5.01 10.15
CA ILE A 155 8.75 -4.68 8.74
C ILE A 155 7.52 -3.89 8.34
N TYR A 156 7.74 -2.66 7.89
CA TYR A 156 6.69 -1.86 7.30
C TYR A 156 6.83 -1.91 5.78
N LEU A 157 5.88 -2.53 5.11
CA LEU A 157 5.87 -2.73 3.67
C LEU A 157 4.95 -1.70 3.01
N THR A 158 5.51 -0.75 2.26
CA THR A 158 4.73 0.30 1.57
C THR A 158 4.94 0.27 0.05
N PRO A 159 4.14 0.97 -0.76
CA PRO A 159 4.21 0.84 -2.21
C PRO A 159 5.55 1.29 -2.80
N PHE A 160 6.02 2.45 -2.35
CA PHE A 160 7.25 3.11 -2.75
C PHE A 160 7.66 4.14 -1.66
N PRO A 161 8.88 4.70 -1.70
CA PRO A 161 9.28 5.75 -0.77
C PRO A 161 8.45 7.01 -0.95
N SER A 162 7.79 7.47 0.12
CA SER A 162 6.96 8.67 0.13
C SER A 162 7.02 9.37 1.48
N ASP A 163 6.65 10.66 1.52
CA ASP A 163 6.62 11.42 2.78
C ASP A 163 5.62 10.81 3.78
N ALA A 164 4.49 10.29 3.28
CA ALA A 164 3.48 9.64 4.11
C ALA A 164 4.03 8.37 4.79
N SER A 165 4.63 7.49 3.99
CA SER A 165 5.21 6.23 4.50
C SER A 165 6.41 6.47 5.39
N GLY A 166 7.30 7.39 5.00
CA GLY A 166 8.48 7.77 5.78
C GLY A 166 8.12 8.35 7.14
N TYR A 167 7.13 9.24 7.19
CA TYR A 167 6.63 9.81 8.45
C TYR A 167 6.05 8.73 9.38
N SER A 168 5.15 7.88 8.86
CA SER A 168 4.53 6.80 9.64
C SER A 168 5.57 5.81 10.19
N PHE A 169 6.56 5.45 9.37
CA PHE A 169 7.67 4.60 9.78
C PHE A 169 8.56 5.24 10.86
N GLN A 170 8.87 6.53 10.73
CA GLN A 170 9.75 7.24 11.67
C GLN A 170 9.09 7.44 13.03
N LYS A 171 7.77 7.65 13.07
CA LYS A 171 6.98 7.84 14.30
C LYS A 171 7.13 6.69 15.31
N LEU A 172 7.35 5.47 14.85
CA LEU A 172 7.64 4.33 15.73
C LEU A 172 9.07 4.42 16.28
N GLU A 173 9.26 4.82 17.54
CA GLU A 173 10.59 4.76 18.17
C GLU A 173 10.94 3.32 18.59
N TYR A 174 11.51 2.55 17.66
CA TYR A 174 11.93 1.17 17.89
C TYR A 174 13.15 0.82 17.03
N ASP A 175 14.15 0.15 17.59
CA ASP A 175 15.42 -0.11 16.91
C ASP A 175 15.31 -1.26 15.88
N LYS A 176 14.49 -2.26 16.15
CA LYS A 176 14.35 -3.48 15.34
C LYS A 176 13.24 -3.33 14.30
N LYS A 177 13.28 -2.22 13.56
CA LYS A 177 12.30 -1.92 12.50
C LYS A 177 12.99 -1.74 11.14
N TYR A 178 12.29 -2.08 10.07
CA TYR A 178 12.77 -1.96 8.71
C TYR A 178 11.68 -1.52 7.75
N HIS A 179 12.03 -0.66 6.79
CA HIS A 179 11.10 -0.16 5.79
C HIS A 179 11.37 -0.88 4.45
N LEU A 180 10.43 -1.74 4.07
CA LEU A 180 10.45 -2.48 2.82
C LEU A 180 9.47 -1.84 1.82
N TYR A 181 9.76 -1.97 0.54
CA TYR A 181 8.89 -1.42 -0.51
C TYR A 181 8.36 -2.50 -1.45
N TRP A 182 7.19 -2.27 -2.06
CA TRP A 182 6.70 -3.14 -3.12
C TRP A 182 7.53 -2.96 -4.41
N ASP A 183 7.82 -1.72 -4.80
CA ASP A 183 8.55 -1.39 -6.04
C ASP A 183 9.28 -0.03 -5.92
N ASN A 184 9.99 0.37 -6.99
CA ASN A 184 10.67 1.68 -7.16
C ASN A 184 11.70 2.03 -6.07
N HIS A 185 12.26 1.02 -5.42
CA HIS A 185 13.36 1.15 -4.47
C HIS A 185 14.27 -0.07 -4.59
N GLU A 186 15.56 0.08 -4.28
CA GLU A 186 16.53 -1.04 -4.29
C GLU A 186 16.05 -2.18 -3.39
N ASN A 187 15.64 -1.84 -2.17
CA ASN A 187 15.06 -2.74 -1.18
C ASN A 187 13.56 -2.91 -1.41
N SER A 188 13.21 -3.57 -2.52
CA SER A 188 11.82 -3.88 -2.85
C SER A 188 11.56 -5.36 -3.03
N VAL A 189 10.35 -5.81 -2.66
CA VAL A 189 9.86 -7.17 -2.91
C VAL A 189 9.95 -7.51 -4.40
N PHE A 190 9.63 -6.54 -5.29
CA PHE A 190 9.79 -6.69 -6.72
C PHE A 190 11.24 -7.07 -7.10
N ASN A 191 12.23 -6.31 -6.64
CA ASN A 191 13.63 -6.57 -6.97
C ASN A 191 14.13 -7.89 -6.37
N LYS A 192 13.70 -8.25 -5.16
CA LYS A 192 14.05 -9.53 -4.51
C LYS A 192 13.55 -10.72 -5.31
N LEU A 193 12.30 -10.69 -5.77
CA LEU A 193 11.75 -11.73 -6.65
C LEU A 193 12.46 -11.80 -7.99
N ILE A 194 12.81 -10.65 -8.61
CA ILE A 194 13.63 -10.63 -9.84
C ILE A 194 15.02 -11.24 -9.61
N LYS A 195 15.66 -10.93 -8.48
CA LYS A 195 16.96 -11.52 -8.10
C LYS A 195 16.88 -13.04 -7.99
N ILE A 196 15.78 -13.58 -7.44
CA ILE A 196 15.55 -15.03 -7.37
C ILE A 196 15.44 -15.63 -8.78
N PHE A 197 14.67 -15.03 -9.70
CA PHE A 197 14.61 -15.49 -11.09
C PHE A 197 15.96 -15.43 -11.81
N ASN A 198 16.77 -14.39 -11.56
CA ASN A 198 18.10 -14.30 -12.15
C ASN A 198 19.02 -15.42 -11.61
N LYS A 199 18.96 -15.72 -10.31
CA LYS A 199 19.68 -16.87 -9.74
C LYS A 199 19.25 -18.19 -10.37
N GLU A 200 17.96 -18.37 -10.65
CA GLU A 200 17.46 -19.57 -11.35
C GLU A 200 18.03 -19.65 -12.77
N GLN A 201 17.98 -18.54 -13.51
CA GLN A 201 18.52 -18.45 -14.87
C GLN A 201 20.04 -18.75 -14.92
N ASP A 202 20.78 -18.31 -13.90
CA ASP A 202 22.21 -18.55 -13.76
C ASP A 202 22.54 -19.97 -13.23
N GLY A 203 21.53 -20.79 -12.91
CA GLY A 203 21.70 -22.13 -12.35
C GLY A 203 22.21 -22.16 -10.92
N LEU A 204 22.03 -21.05 -10.17
CA LEU A 204 22.44 -20.92 -8.77
C LEU A 204 21.39 -21.44 -7.77
N ILE A 205 20.15 -21.63 -8.22
CA ILE A 205 19.08 -22.26 -7.45
C ILE A 205 18.34 -23.26 -8.33
N ASP A 206 17.54 -24.13 -7.70
CA ASP A 206 16.74 -25.11 -8.42
C ASP A 206 15.72 -24.44 -9.36
N PRO A 207 15.39 -25.07 -10.50
CA PRO A 207 14.40 -24.55 -11.43
C PRO A 207 13.05 -24.32 -10.75
N ILE A 208 12.48 -23.13 -10.97
CA ILE A 208 11.16 -22.80 -10.45
C ILE A 208 10.15 -23.43 -11.41
N ASN A 209 9.21 -24.21 -10.88
CA ASN A 209 8.23 -24.85 -11.73
C ASN A 209 7.44 -23.80 -12.55
N ASN A 210 7.02 -24.17 -13.76
CA ASN A 210 6.40 -23.24 -14.70
C ASN A 210 5.14 -22.56 -14.14
N GLN A 211 4.33 -23.28 -13.35
CA GLN A 211 3.09 -22.75 -12.80
C GLN A 211 3.38 -21.64 -11.79
N SER A 212 4.27 -21.89 -10.83
CA SER A 212 4.73 -20.89 -9.87
C SER A 212 5.44 -19.73 -10.56
N SER A 213 6.26 -20.00 -11.58
CA SER A 213 6.90 -18.95 -12.40
C SER A 213 5.88 -18.02 -13.03
N TYR A 214 4.81 -18.54 -13.65
CA TYR A 214 3.73 -17.73 -14.22
C TYR A 214 2.95 -16.95 -13.15
N LEU A 215 2.72 -17.55 -11.99
CA LEU A 215 2.01 -16.92 -10.88
C LEU A 215 2.80 -15.74 -10.32
N ILE A 216 4.08 -15.93 -9.98
CA ILE A 216 4.96 -14.88 -9.47
C ILE A 216 5.16 -13.79 -10.53
N LYS A 217 5.36 -14.13 -11.81
CA LYS A 217 5.44 -13.13 -12.90
C LYS A 217 4.14 -12.33 -13.05
N SER A 218 2.99 -12.95 -12.84
CA SER A 218 1.70 -12.25 -12.82
C SER A 218 1.61 -11.30 -11.63
N PHE A 219 2.12 -11.70 -10.46
CA PHE A 219 2.17 -10.84 -9.29
C PHE A 219 3.12 -9.66 -9.48
N LEU A 220 4.32 -9.88 -10.00
CA LEU A 220 5.27 -8.82 -10.38
C LEU A 220 4.63 -7.82 -11.35
N SER A 221 3.90 -8.33 -12.35
CA SER A 221 3.14 -7.49 -13.28
C SER A 221 2.01 -6.71 -12.61
N PHE A 222 1.44 -7.21 -11.51
CA PHE A 222 0.40 -6.54 -10.74
C PHE A 222 0.98 -5.43 -9.84
N ILE A 223 2.11 -5.71 -9.18
CA ILE A 223 2.92 -4.72 -8.45
C ILE A 223 3.30 -3.55 -9.38
N LYS A 224 3.82 -3.83 -10.59
CA LYS A 224 4.20 -2.80 -11.59
C LYS A 224 3.04 -1.91 -12.06
N THR A 225 1.80 -2.33 -11.83
CA THR A 225 0.62 -1.51 -12.10
C THR A 225 0.10 -0.76 -10.88
N ASN A 226 0.86 -0.71 -9.78
CA ASN A 226 0.43 -0.16 -8.50
C ASN A 226 -0.89 -0.79 -8.05
N PHE A 227 -1.00 -2.12 -8.19
CA PHE A 227 -2.19 -2.89 -7.80
C PHE A 227 -3.49 -2.47 -8.51
N LYS A 228 -3.41 -1.79 -9.66
CA LYS A 228 -4.58 -1.39 -10.46
C LYS A 228 -5.29 -2.57 -11.12
N SER A 229 -6.62 -2.48 -11.20
CA SER A 229 -7.45 -3.44 -11.92
C SER A 229 -7.33 -3.30 -13.44
N TYR A 230 -7.74 -4.34 -14.18
CA TYR A 230 -7.79 -4.29 -15.65
C TYR A 230 -8.74 -3.20 -16.18
N ILE A 231 -9.85 -2.95 -15.48
CA ILE A 231 -10.86 -1.95 -15.87
C ILE A 231 -10.28 -0.54 -15.75
N GLU A 232 -9.63 -0.24 -14.63
CA GLU A 232 -8.95 1.05 -14.40
C GLU A 232 -7.85 1.29 -15.44
N GLU A 233 -6.98 0.29 -15.68
CA GLU A 233 -5.91 0.38 -16.66
C GLU A 233 -6.45 0.58 -18.10
N ARG A 234 -7.51 -0.16 -18.48
CA ARG A 234 -8.12 -0.02 -19.81
C ARG A 234 -8.75 1.35 -20.00
N LYS A 235 -9.40 1.90 -18.96
CA LYS A 235 -9.97 3.25 -19.00
C LYS A 235 -8.88 4.30 -19.16
N GLU A 236 -7.82 4.23 -18.34
CA GLU A 236 -6.66 5.13 -18.46
C GLU A 236 -5.98 5.03 -19.83
N LYS A 237 -5.79 3.82 -20.37
CA LYS A 237 -5.22 3.61 -21.71
C LYS A 237 -6.08 4.19 -22.82
N LEU A 238 -7.40 4.04 -22.72
CA LEU A 238 -8.33 4.59 -23.71
C LEU A 238 -8.35 6.12 -23.64
N GLU A 239 -8.35 6.69 -22.44
CA GLU A 239 -8.21 8.14 -22.24
C GLU A 239 -6.87 8.64 -22.77
N LYS A 240 -5.75 7.98 -22.47
CA LYS A 240 -4.42 8.35 -22.99
C LYS A 240 -4.35 8.26 -24.51
N LYS A 241 -4.97 7.24 -25.11
CA LYS A 241 -5.06 7.10 -26.58
C LYS A 241 -5.88 8.25 -27.19
N ASN A 242 -6.95 8.66 -26.54
CA ASN A 242 -7.87 9.67 -27.06
C ASN A 242 -7.42 11.10 -26.77
N TYR A 243 -6.72 11.36 -25.67
CA TYR A 243 -6.42 12.73 -25.21
C TYR A 243 -4.92 12.96 -24.96
N GLY A 244 -4.05 11.99 -25.26
CA GLY A 244 -2.59 12.06 -25.04
C GLY A 244 -2.15 11.82 -23.59
N LYS A 245 -3.04 12.04 -22.61
CA LYS A 245 -2.81 11.87 -21.16
C LYS A 245 -4.13 11.47 -20.46
N PRO A 246 -4.10 10.77 -19.31
CA PRO A 246 -5.32 10.55 -18.52
C PRO A 246 -6.04 11.87 -18.20
N VAL A 247 -7.37 11.88 -18.27
CA VAL A 247 -8.14 13.13 -18.19
C VAL A 247 -8.01 13.79 -16.82
N ILE A 248 -7.87 13.00 -15.75
CA ILE A 248 -7.66 13.53 -14.40
C ILE A 248 -6.34 14.31 -14.28
N ASP A 249 -5.30 13.87 -14.98
CA ASP A 249 -4.02 14.57 -14.95
C ASP A 249 -4.06 15.84 -15.79
N LEU A 250 -4.81 15.85 -16.89
CA LEU A 250 -5.09 17.07 -17.65
C LEU A 250 -5.90 18.06 -16.82
N LEU A 251 -6.83 17.58 -15.98
CA LEU A 251 -7.60 18.42 -15.08
C LEU A 251 -6.72 19.05 -14.00
N ASN A 252 -5.75 18.29 -13.48
CA ASN A 252 -4.78 18.80 -12.52
C ASN A 252 -3.78 19.78 -13.16
N ASP A 253 -3.43 19.60 -14.44
CA ASP A 253 -2.60 20.59 -15.15
C ASP A 253 -3.40 21.87 -15.44
N PHE A 254 -4.68 21.73 -15.81
CA PHE A 254 -5.60 22.85 -16.01
C PHE A 254 -5.82 23.67 -14.73
N SER A 255 -5.99 23.01 -13.58
CA SER A 255 -6.25 23.68 -12.30
C SER A 255 -5.12 24.65 -11.91
N LYS A 256 -3.87 24.34 -12.27
CA LYS A 256 -2.70 25.21 -12.04
C LYS A 256 -2.73 26.52 -12.82
N THR A 257 -3.60 26.63 -13.82
CA THR A 257 -3.80 27.88 -14.58
C THR A 257 -4.85 28.80 -13.96
N LEU A 258 -5.59 28.33 -12.95
CA LEU A 258 -6.65 29.08 -12.29
C LEU A 258 -6.11 29.93 -11.14
N ASN A 259 -6.78 31.06 -10.88
CA ASN A 259 -6.52 31.87 -9.71
C ASN A 259 -7.04 31.16 -8.43
N PRO A 260 -6.20 30.92 -7.40
CA PRO A 260 -6.59 30.25 -6.16
C PRO A 260 -7.68 30.96 -5.36
N ASP A 261 -7.72 32.29 -5.39
CA ASP A 261 -8.66 33.06 -4.56
C ASP A 261 -10.06 33.18 -5.17
N GLU A 262 -10.18 32.84 -6.45
CA GLU A 262 -11.39 33.04 -7.24
C GLU A 262 -12.35 31.84 -7.16
N ALA A 263 -13.66 32.13 -7.05
CA ALA A 263 -14.71 31.13 -7.14
C ALA A 263 -15.32 31.10 -8.54
N TYR A 264 -15.23 29.95 -9.20
CA TYR A 264 -15.72 29.74 -10.55
C TYR A 264 -17.06 29.02 -10.54
N SER A 265 -17.94 29.30 -11.50
CA SER A 265 -19.10 28.43 -11.72
C SER A 265 -18.63 27.08 -12.27
N ILE A 266 -19.34 26.01 -11.93
CA ILE A 266 -19.01 24.67 -12.43
C ILE A 266 -19.07 24.61 -13.95
N ASP A 267 -20.01 25.33 -14.57
CA ASP A 267 -20.13 25.37 -16.02
C ASP A 267 -18.97 26.14 -16.67
N PHE A 268 -18.45 27.18 -16.02
CA PHE A 268 -17.22 27.82 -16.47
C PHE A 268 -16.04 26.83 -16.46
N ILE A 269 -15.86 26.11 -15.35
CA ILE A 269 -14.79 25.09 -15.23
C ILE A 269 -14.95 24.00 -16.27
N ARG A 270 -16.16 23.49 -16.48
CA ARG A 270 -16.44 22.48 -17.52
C ARG A 270 -16.06 22.98 -18.92
N ASN A 271 -16.47 24.20 -19.27
CA ASN A 271 -16.21 24.74 -20.60
C ASN A 271 -14.71 25.01 -20.80
N LYS A 272 -14.06 25.67 -19.84
CA LYS A 272 -12.63 25.98 -19.92
C LYS A 272 -11.75 24.74 -19.87
N PHE A 273 -12.15 23.72 -19.12
CA PHE A 273 -11.44 22.45 -19.15
C PHE A 273 -11.60 21.72 -20.48
N SER A 274 -12.80 21.71 -21.08
CA SER A 274 -13.00 21.17 -22.44
C SER A 274 -12.16 21.90 -23.49
N GLU A 275 -12.11 23.23 -23.44
CA GLU A 275 -11.25 24.05 -24.31
C GLU A 275 -9.76 23.69 -24.12
N TYR A 276 -9.32 23.55 -22.87
CA TYR A 276 -7.95 23.17 -22.52
C TYR A 276 -7.57 21.80 -23.11
N VAL A 277 -8.43 20.79 -22.96
CA VAL A 277 -8.19 19.45 -23.51
C VAL A 277 -8.19 19.47 -25.05
N LEU A 278 -9.10 20.22 -25.68
CA LEU A 278 -9.12 20.37 -27.13
C LEU A 278 -7.82 21.00 -27.65
N ASN A 279 -7.33 22.04 -26.98
CA ASN A 279 -6.09 22.71 -27.37
C ASN A 279 -4.85 21.81 -27.26
N ILE A 280 -4.79 20.93 -26.26
CA ILE A 280 -3.65 20.03 -26.05
C ILE A 280 -3.73 18.79 -26.92
N SER A 281 -4.91 18.18 -27.02
CA SER A 281 -5.09 16.87 -27.66
C SER A 281 -5.59 16.94 -29.10
N GLY A 282 -6.15 18.08 -29.53
CA GLY A 282 -6.86 18.21 -30.80
C GLY A 282 -8.21 17.50 -30.83
N ILE A 283 -8.68 16.95 -29.70
CA ILE A 283 -9.89 16.13 -29.60
C ILE A 283 -10.84 16.72 -28.56
N GLU A 284 -12.13 16.81 -28.91
CA GLU A 284 -13.16 17.28 -27.99
C GLU A 284 -13.37 16.30 -26.83
N LEU A 285 -13.32 16.81 -25.60
CA LEU A 285 -13.55 16.02 -24.40
C LEU A 285 -15.03 15.64 -24.28
N HIS A 286 -15.31 14.34 -24.27
CA HIS A 286 -16.67 13.84 -24.13
C HIS A 286 -17.34 14.32 -22.83
N ASN A 287 -18.58 14.82 -22.92
CA ASN A 287 -19.32 15.44 -21.82
C ASN A 287 -19.45 14.54 -20.57
N ALA A 288 -19.72 13.24 -20.75
CA ALA A 288 -19.83 12.31 -19.62
C ALA A 288 -18.48 12.14 -18.89
N THR A 289 -17.39 12.06 -19.64
CA THR A 289 -16.02 11.93 -19.11
C THR A 289 -15.64 13.21 -18.37
N ARG A 290 -15.86 14.38 -18.97
CA ARG A 290 -15.65 15.68 -18.33
C ARG A 290 -16.40 15.78 -17.01
N ASN A 291 -17.71 15.51 -17.03
CA ASN A 291 -18.55 15.71 -15.86
C ASN A 291 -18.14 14.75 -14.72
N ALA A 292 -17.79 13.50 -15.03
CA ALA A 292 -17.29 12.55 -14.05
C ALA A 292 -15.97 13.03 -13.42
N HIS A 293 -14.99 13.47 -14.23
CA HIS A 293 -13.70 13.94 -13.74
C HIS A 293 -13.80 15.24 -12.93
N VAL A 294 -14.65 16.18 -13.33
CA VAL A 294 -14.90 17.40 -12.55
C VAL A 294 -15.57 17.05 -11.21
N LEU A 295 -16.62 16.20 -11.22
CA LEU A 295 -17.33 15.84 -9.99
C LEU A 295 -16.44 15.06 -9.01
N LEU A 296 -15.66 14.08 -9.50
CA LEU A 296 -14.78 13.30 -8.64
C LEU A 296 -13.65 14.15 -8.05
N SER A 297 -13.34 15.28 -8.68
CA SER A 297 -12.27 16.18 -8.24
C SER A 297 -12.68 17.19 -7.14
N ILE A 298 -13.97 17.25 -6.79
CA ILE A 298 -14.51 18.17 -5.77
C ILE A 298 -14.56 17.45 -4.42
N VAL A 299 -13.71 17.83 -3.46
CA VAL A 299 -13.49 17.07 -2.22
C VAL A 299 -14.74 16.92 -1.35
N ASN A 300 -15.57 17.96 -1.27
CA ASN A 300 -16.81 17.97 -0.49
C ASN A 300 -18.06 17.56 -1.30
N GLU A 301 -17.87 16.86 -2.43
CA GLU A 301 -18.95 16.17 -3.13
C GLU A 301 -19.09 14.73 -2.61
N LYS A 302 -20.16 14.45 -1.87
CA LYS A 302 -20.46 13.12 -1.31
C LYS A 302 -20.42 12.03 -2.39
N ASN A 303 -20.94 12.30 -3.58
CA ASN A 303 -21.01 11.31 -4.63
C ASN A 303 -19.65 10.99 -5.28
N ARG A 304 -18.55 11.68 -4.92
CA ARG A 304 -17.23 11.39 -5.47
C ARG A 304 -16.74 9.98 -5.16
N GLY A 305 -17.16 9.40 -4.03
CA GLY A 305 -16.86 8.01 -3.69
C GLY A 305 -17.41 7.01 -4.71
N HIS A 306 -18.55 7.30 -5.36
CA HIS A 306 -19.08 6.45 -6.43
C HIS A 306 -18.22 6.47 -7.71
N TYR A 307 -17.34 7.46 -7.86
CA TYR A 307 -16.36 7.54 -8.94
C TYR A 307 -15.02 6.89 -8.57
N ASN A 308 -15.02 6.01 -7.57
CA ASN A 308 -13.87 5.20 -7.15
C ASN A 308 -12.70 6.06 -6.64
N VAL A 309 -13.01 7.15 -5.94
CA VAL A 309 -12.04 7.89 -5.12
C VAL A 309 -11.88 7.10 -3.82
N LYS A 310 -10.83 6.28 -3.71
CA LYS A 310 -10.61 5.36 -2.58
C LYS A 310 -9.85 5.97 -1.39
N SER A 311 -9.47 7.24 -1.51
CA SER A 311 -8.47 7.89 -0.67
C SER A 311 -8.89 9.32 -0.38
N PRO A 312 -8.77 9.79 0.87
CA PRO A 312 -8.99 11.18 1.21
C PRO A 312 -7.81 12.10 0.88
N ASP A 313 -6.62 11.58 0.62
CA ASP A 313 -5.35 12.30 0.39
C ASP A 313 -4.83 12.20 -1.06
N ASP A 314 -5.64 11.70 -2.00
CA ASP A 314 -5.31 11.63 -3.43
C ASP A 314 -5.20 13.03 -4.06
N GLU A 315 -4.01 13.63 -4.02
CA GLU A 315 -3.72 14.96 -4.57
C GLU A 315 -4.11 15.11 -6.05
N ARG A 316 -4.05 14.01 -6.83
CA ARG A 316 -4.45 14.05 -8.25
C ARG A 316 -5.95 14.29 -8.39
N LYS A 317 -6.74 13.96 -7.38
CA LYS A 317 -8.21 14.11 -7.37
C LYS A 317 -8.68 15.19 -6.38
N ASN A 318 -7.86 15.66 -5.45
CA ASN A 318 -8.23 16.70 -4.50
C ASN A 318 -7.93 18.09 -5.07
N ILE A 319 -8.67 18.48 -6.11
CA ILE A 319 -8.40 19.70 -6.86
C ILE A 319 -9.31 20.85 -6.43
N PHE A 320 -10.60 20.57 -6.24
CA PHE A 320 -11.61 21.59 -6.02
C PHE A 320 -12.42 21.34 -4.76
N ARG A 321 -13.14 22.38 -4.34
CA ARG A 321 -14.18 22.33 -3.30
C ARG A 321 -15.34 23.22 -3.68
N TYR A 322 -16.56 22.91 -3.23
CA TYR A 322 -17.66 23.85 -3.30
C TYR A 322 -17.37 25.08 -2.42
N SER A 323 -17.68 26.27 -2.94
CA SER A 323 -17.50 27.52 -2.21
C SER A 323 -18.65 27.84 -1.27
N ASP A 324 -19.81 27.23 -1.48
CA ASP A 324 -21.04 27.46 -0.72
C ASP A 324 -21.96 26.22 -0.76
N SER A 325 -23.04 26.28 0.03
CA SER A 325 -24.05 25.22 0.12
C SER A 325 -24.90 25.05 -1.15
N SER A 326 -24.89 26.03 -2.06
CA SER A 326 -25.65 25.96 -3.31
C SER A 326 -25.05 24.96 -4.31
N LYS A 327 -23.77 24.57 -4.11
CA LYS A 327 -23.03 23.67 -4.99
C LYS A 327 -22.98 24.12 -6.46
N LYS A 328 -23.10 25.43 -6.72
CA LYS A 328 -23.03 26.01 -8.08
C LYS A 328 -21.65 26.53 -8.44
N LYS A 329 -20.83 26.81 -7.41
CA LYS A 329 -19.50 27.38 -7.54
C LYS A 329 -18.47 26.54 -6.82
N ILE A 330 -17.26 26.51 -7.38
CA ILE A 330 -16.11 25.80 -6.84
C ILE A 330 -14.88 26.72 -6.76
N LYS A 331 -14.01 26.42 -5.79
CA LYS A 331 -12.67 27.02 -5.61
C LYS A 331 -11.62 25.92 -5.68
N LEU A 332 -10.36 26.30 -5.92
CA LEU A 332 -9.23 25.40 -5.68
C LEU A 332 -9.23 24.98 -4.21
N PHE A 333 -9.03 23.70 -3.97
CA PHE A 333 -8.90 23.14 -2.64
C PHE A 333 -7.45 23.27 -2.18
N ASN A 334 -7.25 23.77 -0.97
CA ASN A 334 -5.94 23.78 -0.31
C ASN A 334 -6.08 23.15 1.07
N GLN A 335 -5.44 22.01 1.27
CA GLN A 335 -5.55 21.24 2.50
C GLN A 335 -5.04 21.99 3.75
N GLU A 336 -4.10 22.91 3.61
CA GLU A 336 -3.55 23.72 4.72
C GLU A 336 -4.52 24.85 5.13
N VAL A 337 -5.30 25.36 4.18
CA VAL A 337 -6.20 26.50 4.40
C VAL A 337 -7.65 26.05 4.68
N ASP A 338 -8.11 25.01 3.99
CA ASP A 338 -9.49 24.55 3.99
C ASP A 338 -9.76 23.49 5.08
N THR A 339 -9.29 23.76 6.29
CA THR A 339 -9.20 22.82 7.41
C THR A 339 -10.51 22.12 7.82
N ASP A 340 -11.64 22.82 7.69
CA ASP A 340 -12.96 22.36 8.16
C ASP A 340 -13.83 21.68 7.10
N ILE A 341 -13.29 21.44 5.91
CA ILE A 341 -14.06 20.91 4.79
C ILE A 341 -14.10 19.38 4.85
N ASN A 342 -15.30 18.82 4.71
CA ASN A 342 -15.46 17.38 4.56
C ASN A 342 -14.83 16.89 3.25
N ILE A 343 -13.87 15.98 3.34
CA ILE A 343 -13.34 15.23 2.20
C ILE A 343 -14.04 13.87 2.16
N TYR A 344 -14.79 13.62 1.09
CA TYR A 344 -15.47 12.34 0.88
C TYR A 344 -14.63 11.37 0.05
N TYR A 345 -14.69 10.09 0.38
CA TYR A 345 -14.04 9.00 -0.35
C TYR A 345 -14.82 7.69 -0.17
N LYS A 346 -14.47 6.66 -0.92
CA LYS A 346 -15.03 5.30 -0.83
C LYS A 346 -14.13 4.47 0.07
N GLY A 347 -14.60 4.20 1.28
CA GLY A 347 -14.01 3.21 2.19
C GLY A 347 -14.70 1.85 2.08
N ASP A 348 -14.43 0.97 3.03
CA ASP A 348 -14.89 -0.43 3.01
C ASP A 348 -16.40 -0.54 3.27
N ASP A 349 -16.94 0.31 4.14
CA ASP A 349 -18.36 0.33 4.52
C ASP A 349 -19.21 1.30 3.67
N GLY A 350 -18.62 1.91 2.63
CA GLY A 350 -19.30 2.80 1.71
C GLY A 350 -18.63 4.17 1.55
N ILE A 351 -19.42 5.24 1.57
CA ILE A 351 -18.87 6.60 1.44
C ILE A 351 -18.53 7.14 2.83
N GLU A 352 -17.24 7.38 3.04
CA GLU A 352 -16.67 7.90 4.27
C GLU A 352 -16.29 9.37 4.15
N VAL A 353 -15.98 10.00 5.29
CA VAL A 353 -15.65 11.42 5.39
C VAL A 353 -14.54 11.66 6.41
N VAL A 354 -13.62 12.56 6.07
CA VAL A 354 -12.55 13.03 6.96
C VAL A 354 -12.35 14.53 6.76
N LYS A 355 -11.81 15.24 7.76
CA LYS A 355 -11.44 16.66 7.64
C LYS A 355 -9.93 16.84 7.40
N PRO A 356 -9.49 17.88 6.67
CA PRO A 356 -8.07 18.18 6.50
C PRO A 356 -7.27 18.34 7.77
N VAL A 357 -7.85 18.88 8.86
CA VAL A 357 -7.15 18.90 10.17
C VAL A 357 -6.81 17.50 10.66
N GLU A 358 -7.70 16.54 10.42
CA GLU A 358 -7.50 15.13 10.77
C GLU A 358 -6.48 14.46 9.84
N ILE A 359 -6.10 15.11 8.73
CA ILE A 359 -5.01 14.69 7.83
C ILE A 359 -3.70 15.47 8.13
N ASN A 360 -3.77 16.74 8.57
CA ASN A 360 -2.60 17.60 8.81
C ASN A 360 -2.05 17.54 10.24
N ALA A 361 -2.91 17.38 11.26
CA ALA A 361 -2.45 17.08 12.64
C ALA A 361 -1.66 15.76 12.69
N ALA A 362 -1.83 14.95 11.65
CA ALA A 362 -1.11 13.75 11.32
C ALA A 362 0.31 13.96 10.79
N GLY A 363 0.71 15.18 10.43
CA GLY A 363 2.00 15.47 9.79
C GLY A 363 2.89 16.50 10.48
N SER A 364 2.42 17.11 11.59
CA SER A 364 3.14 18.21 12.30
C SER A 364 3.64 17.81 13.71
N ILE A 365 3.74 16.52 14.00
CA ILE A 365 4.33 15.99 15.26
C ILE A 365 5.54 15.15 14.93
#